data_AF-A0A5B8VGK0-F1
#
_entry.id   AF-A0A5B8VGK0-F1
#
_cell.length_a   1.000
_cell.length_b   1.000
_cell.length_c   1.000
_cell.angle_alpha   90.00
_cell.angle_beta   90.00
_cell.angle_gamma   90.00
#
_symmetry.space_group_name_H-M   'P 1'
#
loop_
_entity.id
_entity.type
_entity.pdbx_description
1 polymer ?
#
loop_
_entity_poly.entity_id
_entity_poly.type
_entity_poly.pdbx_seq_one_letter_code
_entity_poly.pdbx_strand_id
1 'polypeptide(L)'
;MSYLKAANVSCYEQDWLDYIYRGSPEMQNTLTVADAFTDNMASQAASRGINLQYCMAMPRYFLQGLKYNNLTTIRTSDDRFKNNKWFKFLFTSQLAYETGTMPWSDVFKSTEMGNMVFSVLSAGPVGTGDAIGKENKGNILMAARKDGQIVRPDVPILPLDQSYLSMAAGDSKPVLGYTYTHTATGNITTDYLYAFCDDTHTVRDFSFKPTELGAIGEVAIYNPIAKTVKVQAATTAFTDQVSTDNFNYYIIAPVTSSGIAFLGDAGKIAATGAKRILAIQPMGKELQVTVQFAPGESSVVLQGYCPQFVRADKGDVQMDAATHVFSVQLDKPTDSDQATITFTPTKVADVTPGSFATTWKTDNAGGTATNIQFKATGSNFSIHWEDLFDPSSTGGPQV
;
A
#
# COMPACT_ATOMS: atom_id res chain seq x y z
N MET A 1 21.26 29.39 9.74
CA MET A 1 21.42 27.95 10.07
C MET A 1 21.84 27.66 11.51
N SER A 2 22.79 28.39 12.13
CA SER A 2 23.21 28.11 13.53
C SER A 2 22.07 28.11 14.54
N TYR A 3 21.14 29.08 14.43
CA TYR A 3 19.93 29.14 15.26
C TYR A 3 19.07 27.87 15.12
N LEU A 4 18.80 27.43 13.89
CA LEU A 4 18.01 26.22 13.62
C LEU A 4 18.66 24.97 14.23
N LYS A 5 20.00 24.85 14.11
CA LYS A 5 20.72 23.73 14.71
C LYS A 5 20.62 23.73 16.24
N ALA A 6 20.79 24.90 16.87
CA ALA A 6 20.66 25.03 18.32
C ALA A 6 19.24 24.66 18.82
N ALA A 7 18.22 24.84 17.98
CA ALA A 7 16.84 24.45 18.23
C ALA A 7 16.52 22.99 17.85
N ASN A 8 17.52 22.16 17.52
CA ASN A 8 17.36 20.76 17.09
C ASN A 8 16.48 20.56 15.84
N VAL A 9 16.43 21.54 14.95
CA VAL A 9 15.75 21.39 13.65
C VAL A 9 16.49 20.36 12.80
N SER A 10 15.77 19.35 12.31
CA SER A 10 16.30 18.28 11.44
C SER A 10 16.14 18.58 9.95
N CYS A 11 15.12 19.36 9.59
CA CYS A 11 14.82 19.75 8.21
C CYS A 11 14.41 21.23 8.15
N TYR A 12 14.91 21.95 7.15
CA TYR A 12 14.52 23.32 6.85
C TYR A 12 13.81 23.37 5.50
N GLU A 13 12.55 23.80 5.50
CA GLU A 13 11.82 24.10 4.28
C GLU A 13 12.08 25.54 3.85
N GLN A 14 12.64 25.71 2.65
CA GLN A 14 12.69 27.02 2.00
C GLN A 14 11.42 27.21 1.19
N ASP A 15 10.58 28.13 1.67
CA ASP A 15 9.32 28.52 1.04
C ASP A 15 9.50 29.60 -0.05
N TRP A 16 8.49 29.77 -0.91
CA TRP A 16 8.36 30.90 -1.85
C TRP A 16 9.54 31.07 -2.82
N LEU A 17 10.19 29.98 -3.24
CA LEU A 17 11.38 30.06 -4.10
C LEU A 17 11.13 30.74 -5.45
N ASP A 18 9.94 30.58 -6.03
CA ASP A 18 9.55 31.27 -7.26
C ASP A 18 9.35 32.77 -7.05
N TYR A 19 8.66 33.18 -5.97
CA TYR A 19 8.45 34.58 -5.63
C TYR A 19 9.75 35.29 -5.27
N ILE A 20 10.64 34.65 -4.51
CA ILE A 20 11.98 35.18 -4.20
C ILE A 20 12.74 35.46 -5.50
N TYR A 21 12.71 34.51 -6.44
CA TYR A 21 13.37 34.68 -7.74
C TYR A 21 12.75 35.81 -8.57
N ARG A 22 11.42 35.82 -8.71
CA ARG A 22 10.68 36.83 -9.50
C ARG A 22 10.74 38.22 -8.89
N GLY A 23 10.85 38.31 -7.57
CA GLY A 23 10.93 39.55 -6.80
C GLY A 23 12.35 40.10 -6.65
N SER A 24 13.38 39.37 -7.09
CA SER A 24 14.78 39.78 -6.99
C SER A 24 15.37 40.06 -8.39
N PRO A 25 15.38 41.33 -8.88
CA PRO A 25 15.90 41.67 -10.19
C PRO A 25 17.35 41.19 -10.41
N GLU A 26 18.18 41.19 -9.37
CA GLU A 26 19.57 40.72 -9.44
C GLU A 26 19.67 39.24 -9.75
N MET A 27 18.76 38.41 -9.22
CA MET A 27 18.70 36.97 -9.53
C MET A 27 18.32 36.70 -10.99
N GLN A 28 17.56 37.61 -11.62
CA GLN A 28 17.15 37.49 -13.01
C GLN A 28 18.21 38.04 -13.98
N ASN A 29 18.94 39.07 -13.57
CA ASN A 29 19.90 39.76 -14.43
C ASN A 29 21.35 39.26 -14.25
N THR A 30 21.65 38.54 -13.17
CA THR A 30 22.99 38.04 -12.87
C THR A 30 22.96 36.54 -12.58
N LEU A 31 23.57 35.75 -13.48
CA LEU A 31 23.53 34.28 -13.44
C LEU A 31 23.95 33.69 -12.09
N THR A 32 24.93 34.29 -11.42
CA THR A 32 25.53 33.73 -10.20
C THR A 32 24.77 34.03 -8.91
N VAL A 33 23.86 35.02 -8.89
CA VAL A 33 23.23 35.49 -7.65
C VAL A 33 22.25 34.46 -7.11
N ALA A 34 21.39 33.92 -7.97
CA ALA A 34 20.41 32.90 -7.57
C ALA A 34 21.08 31.59 -7.16
N ASP A 35 22.18 31.23 -7.83
CA ASP A 35 22.95 30.03 -7.50
C ASP A 35 23.65 30.21 -6.15
N ALA A 36 24.30 31.36 -5.92
CA ALA A 36 24.91 31.68 -4.64
C ALA A 36 23.91 31.66 -3.48
N PHE A 37 22.66 32.10 -3.69
CA PHE A 37 21.60 32.03 -2.67
C PHE A 37 21.36 30.58 -2.22
N THR A 38 21.12 29.67 -3.17
CA THR A 38 20.85 28.26 -2.83
C THR A 38 22.10 27.47 -2.42
N ASP A 39 23.27 27.75 -3.02
CA ASP A 39 24.54 27.09 -2.68
C ASP A 39 24.94 27.40 -1.23
N ASN A 40 24.79 28.66 -0.81
CA ASN A 40 25.05 29.04 0.57
C ASN A 40 24.05 28.42 1.54
N MET A 41 22.77 28.34 1.18
CA MET A 41 21.76 27.68 2.02
C MET A 41 22.07 26.19 2.20
N ALA A 42 22.34 25.48 1.11
CA ALA A 42 22.66 24.06 1.10
C ALA A 42 23.94 23.76 1.90
N SER A 43 25.04 24.48 1.64
CA SER A 43 26.30 24.29 2.36
C SER A 43 26.19 24.57 3.86
N GLN A 44 25.47 25.62 4.26
CA GLN A 44 25.27 25.95 5.67
C GLN A 44 24.35 24.96 6.39
N ALA A 45 23.35 24.41 5.70
CA ALA A 45 22.49 23.35 6.25
C ALA A 45 23.26 22.03 6.37
N ALA A 46 23.99 21.63 5.32
CA ALA A 46 24.77 20.39 5.28
C ALA A 46 25.84 20.34 6.38
N SER A 47 26.61 21.43 6.57
CA SER A 47 27.63 21.53 7.64
C SER A 47 27.07 21.39 9.06
N ARG A 48 25.74 21.41 9.23
CA ARG A 48 25.05 21.26 10.52
C ARG A 48 24.18 20.01 10.59
N GLY A 49 24.19 19.18 9.56
CA GLY A 49 23.35 17.99 9.45
C GLY A 49 21.85 18.34 9.41
N ILE A 50 21.49 19.40 8.68
CA ILE A 50 20.10 19.81 8.44
C ILE A 50 19.76 19.46 7.00
N ASN A 51 18.68 18.69 6.83
CA ASN A 51 18.10 18.40 5.52
C ASN A 51 17.36 19.63 4.99
N LEU A 52 17.25 19.74 3.67
CA LEU A 52 16.49 20.77 2.99
C LEU A 52 15.24 20.16 2.34
N GLN A 53 14.18 20.95 2.41
CA GLN A 53 12.96 20.78 1.63
C GLN A 53 12.74 22.07 0.82
N TYR A 54 12.46 21.96 -0.47
CA TYR A 54 12.15 23.13 -1.30
C TYR A 54 10.67 23.23 -1.61
N CYS A 55 10.12 24.44 -1.55
CA CYS A 55 8.74 24.74 -1.86
C CYS A 55 8.63 25.84 -2.94
N MET A 56 7.59 25.73 -3.76
CA MET A 56 7.37 26.56 -4.95
C MET A 56 8.61 26.62 -5.85
N ALA A 57 9.26 25.48 -6.02
CA ALA A 57 10.48 25.39 -6.80
C ALA A 57 10.19 25.47 -8.31
N MET A 58 10.76 26.46 -8.97
CA MET A 58 10.94 26.47 -10.43
C MET A 58 11.91 25.37 -10.89
N PRO A 59 11.86 24.92 -12.17
CA PRO A 59 12.73 23.87 -12.71
C PRO A 59 14.24 24.07 -12.46
N ARG A 60 14.70 25.33 -12.41
CA ARG A 60 16.10 25.65 -12.09
C ARG A 60 16.55 25.14 -10.72
N TYR A 61 15.66 25.08 -9.73
CA TYR A 61 15.99 24.61 -8.39
C TYR A 61 16.07 23.08 -8.31
N PHE A 62 15.34 22.36 -9.16
CA PHE A 62 15.54 20.91 -9.33
C PHE A 62 16.93 20.63 -9.89
N LEU A 63 17.32 21.33 -10.96
CA LEU A 63 18.64 21.16 -11.58
C LEU A 63 19.78 21.59 -10.66
N GLN A 64 19.66 22.72 -9.97
CA GLN A 64 20.64 23.15 -9.00
C GLN A 64 20.71 22.17 -7.80
N GLY A 65 19.57 21.59 -7.42
CA GLY A 65 19.42 20.60 -6.37
C GLY A 65 20.32 19.37 -6.52
N LEU A 66 20.67 19.01 -7.75
CA LEU A 66 21.63 17.92 -8.07
C LEU A 66 22.99 18.09 -7.39
N LYS A 67 23.35 19.32 -7.01
CA LYS A 67 24.61 19.61 -6.29
C LYS A 67 24.51 19.32 -4.79
N TYR A 68 23.32 19.05 -4.25
CA TYR A 68 23.05 19.09 -2.80
C TYR A 68 22.56 17.73 -2.27
N ASN A 69 23.47 16.96 -1.67
CA ASN A 69 23.10 15.68 -1.03
C ASN A 69 22.13 15.83 0.15
N ASN A 70 22.02 17.04 0.72
CA ASN A 70 21.10 17.32 1.82
C ASN A 70 19.77 17.93 1.37
N LEU A 71 19.54 18.16 0.07
CA LEU A 71 18.20 18.44 -0.45
C LEU A 71 17.46 17.11 -0.59
N THR A 72 16.64 16.79 0.40
CA THR A 72 16.00 15.47 0.47
C THR A 72 14.64 15.45 -0.20
N THR A 73 13.93 16.58 -0.21
CA THR A 73 12.55 16.66 -0.69
C THR A 73 12.27 17.97 -1.43
N ILE A 74 11.33 17.92 -2.37
CA ILE A 74 10.91 19.10 -3.13
C ILE A 74 9.41 19.02 -3.39
N ARG A 75 8.73 20.16 -3.22
CA ARG A 75 7.30 20.24 -3.44
C ARG A 75 6.99 20.08 -4.93
N THR A 76 6.10 19.16 -5.26
CA THR A 76 5.72 18.82 -6.65
C THR A 76 4.29 19.23 -7.01
N SER A 77 3.60 19.94 -6.11
CA SER A 77 2.29 20.55 -6.34
C SER A 77 2.13 21.90 -5.62
N ASP A 78 1.08 22.65 -5.96
CA ASP A 78 0.78 23.93 -5.34
C ASP A 78 0.25 23.77 -3.89
N ASP A 79 0.27 24.87 -3.12
CA ASP A 79 -0.13 24.93 -1.69
C ASP A 79 -1.49 24.32 -1.34
N ARG A 80 -1.50 23.45 -0.33
CA ARG A 80 -2.62 22.62 0.11
C ARG A 80 -2.97 21.58 -0.95
N PHE A 81 -2.51 20.35 -0.75
CA PHE A 81 -2.71 19.25 -1.69
C PHE A 81 -4.18 18.85 -1.83
N LYS A 82 -4.72 18.79 -3.04
CA LYS A 82 -6.14 18.52 -3.36
C LYS A 82 -6.25 17.77 -4.69
N ASN A 83 -7.43 17.21 -4.96
CA ASN A 83 -7.71 16.43 -6.19
C ASN A 83 -7.28 17.16 -7.49
N ASN A 84 -7.62 18.44 -7.65
CA ASN A 84 -7.24 19.23 -8.83
C ASN A 84 -5.72 19.49 -9.00
N LYS A 85 -4.88 18.91 -8.14
CA LYS A 85 -3.41 18.98 -8.18
C LYS A 85 -2.74 17.64 -8.35
N TRP A 86 -3.50 16.54 -8.27
CA TRP A 86 -3.02 15.18 -8.43
C TRP A 86 -2.26 14.99 -9.74
N PHE A 87 -2.77 15.60 -10.82
CA PHE A 87 -2.07 15.66 -12.09
C PHE A 87 -0.67 16.29 -11.97
N LYS A 88 -0.60 17.55 -11.54
CA LYS A 88 0.68 18.27 -11.41
C LYS A 88 1.65 17.51 -10.51
N PHE A 89 1.13 16.98 -9.41
CA PHE A 89 1.88 16.19 -8.44
C PHE A 89 2.51 14.96 -9.09
N LEU A 90 1.74 14.14 -9.80
CA LEU A 90 2.23 12.92 -10.42
C LEU A 90 3.35 13.20 -11.44
N PHE A 91 3.10 14.12 -12.39
CA PHE A 91 4.06 14.40 -13.46
C PHE A 91 5.32 15.13 -12.97
N THR A 92 5.20 15.99 -11.96
CA THR A 92 6.37 16.68 -11.37
C THR A 92 7.14 15.75 -10.43
N SER A 93 6.50 14.72 -9.87
CA SER A 93 7.16 13.70 -9.04
C SER A 93 8.25 12.95 -9.81
N GLN A 94 8.07 12.72 -11.11
CA GLN A 94 9.11 12.16 -11.95
C GLN A 94 10.35 13.06 -11.98
N LEU A 95 10.19 14.37 -12.21
CA LEU A 95 11.32 15.29 -12.21
C LEU A 95 12.03 15.33 -10.86
N ALA A 96 11.28 15.34 -9.74
CA ALA A 96 11.86 15.26 -8.40
C ALA A 96 12.75 14.02 -8.24
N TYR A 97 12.20 12.85 -8.59
CA TYR A 97 12.88 11.58 -8.47
C TYR A 97 14.15 11.49 -9.32
N GLU A 98 14.06 11.84 -10.60
CA GLU A 98 15.18 11.84 -11.53
C GLU A 98 16.28 12.86 -11.16
N THR A 99 15.94 13.86 -10.35
CA THR A 99 16.90 14.84 -9.80
C THR A 99 17.37 14.52 -8.39
N GLY A 100 17.11 13.31 -7.89
CA GLY A 100 17.65 12.81 -6.62
C GLY A 100 16.90 13.29 -5.38
N THR A 101 15.71 13.88 -5.53
CA THR A 101 14.87 14.35 -4.42
C THR A 101 13.58 13.54 -4.34
N MET A 102 13.01 13.41 -3.14
CA MET A 102 11.70 12.77 -2.99
C MET A 102 10.56 13.79 -3.19
N PRO A 103 9.47 13.43 -3.87
CA PRO A 103 8.33 14.32 -4.04
C PRO A 103 7.68 14.68 -2.71
N TRP A 104 7.27 15.93 -2.56
CA TRP A 104 6.50 16.42 -1.42
C TRP A 104 5.18 17.03 -1.92
N SER A 105 4.05 16.53 -1.41
CA SER A 105 2.72 16.95 -1.89
C SER A 105 2.27 18.31 -1.35
N ASP A 106 2.90 18.77 -0.27
CA ASP A 106 2.31 19.68 0.72
C ASP A 106 1.20 19.03 1.57
N VAL A 107 0.76 19.75 2.59
CA VAL A 107 -0.22 19.30 3.57
C VAL A 107 -1.63 19.15 2.99
N PHE A 108 -2.38 18.20 3.54
CA PHE A 108 -3.81 17.96 3.26
C PHE A 108 -4.57 17.63 4.55
N LYS A 109 -5.90 17.49 4.51
CA LYS A 109 -6.66 17.07 5.71
C LYS A 109 -6.62 15.56 5.82
N SER A 110 -6.32 15.03 7.00
CA SER A 110 -6.20 13.58 7.24
C SER A 110 -7.47 12.78 6.89
N THR A 111 -8.64 13.41 6.79
CA THR A 111 -9.88 12.78 6.32
C THR A 111 -9.94 12.55 4.81
N GLU A 112 -9.06 13.18 4.03
CA GLU A 112 -9.06 13.10 2.56
C GLU A 112 -8.27 11.86 2.11
N MET A 113 -8.97 10.73 1.99
CA MET A 113 -8.32 9.44 1.73
C MET A 113 -7.53 9.40 0.42
N GLY A 114 -8.05 9.97 -0.68
CA GLY A 114 -7.30 10.03 -1.94
C GLY A 114 -5.97 10.76 -1.81
N ASN A 115 -5.95 11.89 -1.08
CA ASN A 115 -4.70 12.61 -0.80
C ASN A 115 -3.75 11.79 0.08
N MET A 116 -4.27 11.08 1.09
CA MET A 116 -3.48 10.22 1.97
C MET A 116 -2.80 9.10 1.19
N VAL A 117 -3.57 8.37 0.38
CA VAL A 117 -3.06 7.28 -0.47
C VAL A 117 -1.98 7.82 -1.40
N PHE A 118 -2.28 8.87 -2.16
CA PHE A 118 -1.36 9.42 -3.15
C PHE A 118 -0.06 9.94 -2.49
N SER A 119 -0.17 10.62 -1.35
CA SER A 119 0.98 11.12 -0.60
C SER A 119 1.87 9.98 -0.10
N VAL A 120 1.31 8.88 0.42
CA VAL A 120 2.11 7.71 0.83
C VAL A 120 2.80 7.05 -0.37
N LEU A 121 2.09 6.90 -1.49
CA LEU A 121 2.66 6.30 -2.70
C LEU A 121 3.76 7.16 -3.34
N SER A 122 3.89 8.42 -2.96
CA SER A 122 4.99 9.29 -3.40
C SER A 122 6.35 8.96 -2.81
N ALA A 123 6.44 8.02 -1.86
CA ALA A 123 7.66 7.68 -1.11
C ALA A 123 8.32 8.84 -0.33
N GLY A 124 7.81 10.07 -0.45
CA GLY A 124 8.27 11.24 0.27
C GLY A 124 7.58 11.42 1.63
N PRO A 125 7.65 12.63 2.21
CA PRO A 125 6.96 12.93 3.45
C PRO A 125 5.44 12.89 3.25
N VAL A 126 4.74 12.55 4.34
CA VAL A 126 3.28 12.60 4.43
C VAL A 126 2.93 13.58 5.53
N GLY A 127 2.25 14.68 5.20
CA GLY A 127 1.90 15.70 6.18
C GLY A 127 0.44 16.08 6.11
N THR A 128 -0.17 16.14 7.29
CA THR A 128 -1.56 16.51 7.48
C THR A 128 -1.64 17.89 8.14
N GLY A 129 -2.43 18.79 7.56
CA GLY A 129 -2.61 20.16 8.01
C GLY A 129 -3.93 20.37 8.76
N ASP A 130 -4.38 19.39 9.52
CA ASP A 130 -5.58 19.49 10.35
C ASP A 130 -5.40 20.51 11.50
N ALA A 131 -6.52 20.97 12.06
CA ALA A 131 -6.44 21.68 13.33
C ALA A 131 -6.05 20.69 14.43
N ILE A 132 -5.24 21.13 15.39
CA ILE A 132 -4.79 20.29 16.51
C ILE A 132 -5.99 19.64 17.21
N GLY A 133 -5.99 18.31 17.32
CA GLY A 133 -7.06 17.52 17.92
C GLY A 133 -8.23 17.19 16.99
N LYS A 134 -8.13 17.52 15.69
CA LYS A 134 -9.12 17.18 14.64
C LYS A 134 -8.59 16.18 13.62
N GLU A 135 -7.40 15.64 13.84
CA GLU A 135 -6.77 14.64 12.99
C GLU A 135 -7.57 13.34 12.97
N ASN A 136 -7.75 12.76 11.79
CA ASN A 136 -8.21 11.39 11.64
C ASN A 136 -7.04 10.43 11.88
N LYS A 137 -6.91 9.98 13.13
CA LYS A 137 -5.89 9.01 13.56
C LYS A 137 -5.92 7.71 12.75
N GLY A 138 -7.11 7.21 12.39
CA GLY A 138 -7.26 5.98 11.63
C GLY A 138 -6.56 6.07 10.28
N ASN A 139 -6.84 7.14 9.53
CA ASN A 139 -6.22 7.37 8.22
C ASN A 139 -4.72 7.63 8.33
N ILE A 140 -4.27 8.42 9.31
CA ILE A 140 -2.83 8.68 9.53
C ILE A 140 -2.08 7.37 9.79
N LEU A 141 -2.65 6.48 10.58
CA LEU A 141 -2.04 5.18 10.86
C LEU A 141 -2.04 4.22 9.66
N MET A 142 -2.66 4.58 8.53
CA MET A 142 -2.46 3.85 7.28
C MET A 142 -1.15 4.19 6.57
N ALA A 143 -0.58 5.36 6.86
CA ALA A 143 0.69 5.82 6.30
C ALA A 143 1.92 5.30 7.06
N ALA A 144 1.78 5.04 8.36
CA ALA A 144 2.91 4.78 9.25
C ALA A 144 2.62 3.70 10.29
N ARG A 145 3.66 3.08 10.84
CA ARG A 145 3.57 2.23 12.04
C ARG A 145 3.22 3.08 13.28
N LYS A 146 2.93 2.45 14.41
CA LYS A 146 2.59 3.20 15.65
C LYS A 146 3.69 4.15 16.15
N ASP A 147 4.95 3.92 15.80
CA ASP A 147 6.08 4.78 16.16
C ASP A 147 6.31 5.95 15.18
N GLY A 148 5.43 6.13 14.19
CA GLY A 148 5.55 7.20 13.20
C GLY A 148 6.48 6.89 12.02
N GLN A 149 7.12 5.71 11.98
CA GLN A 149 7.87 5.29 10.80
C GLN A 149 6.90 5.06 9.63
N ILE A 150 7.03 5.89 8.59
CA ILE A 150 6.25 5.75 7.35
C ILE A 150 6.55 4.38 6.73
N VAL A 151 5.48 3.67 6.36
CA VAL A 151 5.54 2.47 5.52
C VAL A 151 5.28 2.95 4.10
N ARG A 152 6.34 2.97 3.28
CA ARG A 152 6.36 3.59 1.96
C ARG A 152 6.80 2.60 0.88
N PRO A 153 6.50 2.87 -0.40
CA PRO A 153 7.13 2.17 -1.50
C PRO A 153 8.61 2.51 -1.65
N ASP A 154 9.31 1.72 -2.47
CA ASP A 154 10.75 1.87 -2.68
C ASP A 154 11.07 3.08 -3.56
N VAL A 155 10.22 3.33 -4.55
CA VAL A 155 10.29 4.46 -5.49
C VAL A 155 9.01 5.30 -5.40
N PRO A 156 9.02 6.58 -5.81
CA PRO A 156 7.80 7.37 -5.87
C PRO A 156 6.83 6.83 -6.92
N ILE A 157 5.55 7.13 -6.75
CA ILE A 157 4.54 6.92 -7.78
C ILE A 157 4.80 7.82 -8.99
N LEU A 158 4.85 7.20 -10.17
CA LEU A 158 5.12 7.83 -11.44
C LEU A 158 3.99 7.54 -12.45
N PRO A 159 3.75 8.41 -13.44
CA PRO A 159 2.75 8.15 -14.47
C PRO A 159 3.11 6.91 -15.29
N LEU A 160 2.08 6.17 -15.73
CA LEU A 160 2.27 5.17 -16.77
C LEU A 160 2.49 5.83 -18.13
N ASP A 161 3.25 5.18 -19.01
CA ASP A 161 3.47 5.62 -20.40
C ASP A 161 2.15 5.92 -21.13
N GLN A 162 1.12 5.10 -20.90
CA GLN A 162 -0.20 5.32 -21.50
C GLN A 162 -0.84 6.64 -21.07
N SER A 163 -0.59 7.14 -19.85
CA SER A 163 -1.09 8.44 -19.41
C SER A 163 -0.41 9.59 -20.15
N TYR A 164 0.89 9.48 -20.46
CA TYR A 164 1.57 10.43 -21.34
C TYR A 164 0.96 10.45 -22.75
N LEU A 165 0.70 9.27 -23.32
CA LEU A 165 0.13 9.15 -24.66
C LEU A 165 -1.30 9.69 -24.74
N SER A 166 -2.16 9.33 -23.78
CA SER A 166 -3.54 9.84 -23.71
C SER A 166 -3.57 11.36 -23.54
N MET A 167 -2.69 11.93 -22.72
CA MET A 167 -2.57 13.39 -22.60
C MET A 167 -2.12 14.05 -23.90
N ALA A 168 -1.10 13.51 -24.56
CA ALA A 168 -0.63 14.04 -25.84
C ALA A 168 -1.71 14.00 -26.93
N ALA A 169 -2.62 13.02 -26.85
CA ALA A 169 -3.79 12.91 -27.73
C ALA A 169 -4.97 13.83 -27.33
N GLY A 170 -4.93 14.45 -26.14
CA GLY A 170 -6.06 15.23 -25.62
C GLY A 170 -7.24 14.36 -25.14
N ASP A 171 -6.99 13.10 -24.78
CA ASP A 171 -8.01 12.20 -24.23
C ASP A 171 -8.49 12.69 -22.86
N SER A 172 -9.77 12.47 -22.56
CA SER A 172 -10.37 12.75 -21.25
C SER A 172 -10.44 11.54 -20.31
N LYS A 173 -9.54 10.56 -20.53
CA LYS A 173 -9.46 9.29 -19.78
C LYS A 173 -8.71 9.45 -18.45
N PRO A 174 -9.00 8.62 -17.43
CA PRO A 174 -8.31 8.67 -16.16
C PRO A 174 -6.78 8.62 -16.29
N VAL A 175 -6.11 9.32 -15.39
CA VAL A 175 -4.65 9.26 -15.26
C VAL A 175 -4.27 8.10 -14.33
N LEU A 176 -3.27 7.33 -14.74
CA LEU A 176 -2.77 6.17 -14.03
C LEU A 176 -1.33 6.44 -13.58
N GLY A 177 -1.07 6.23 -12.29
CA GLY A 177 0.26 6.17 -11.74
C GLY A 177 0.52 4.84 -11.04
N TYR A 178 1.76 4.40 -11.01
CA TYR A 178 2.17 3.24 -10.24
C TYR A 178 3.49 3.44 -9.50
N THR A 179 3.67 2.63 -8.47
CA THR A 179 4.91 2.41 -7.74
C THR A 179 4.95 0.97 -7.27
N TYR A 180 6.05 0.55 -6.63
CA TYR A 180 6.20 -0.78 -6.11
C TYR A 180 7.04 -0.83 -4.84
N THR A 181 6.96 -1.97 -4.18
CA THR A 181 7.93 -2.44 -3.19
C THR A 181 8.52 -3.74 -3.68
N HIS A 182 9.82 -3.91 -3.51
CA HIS A 182 10.56 -5.09 -3.87
C HIS A 182 11.20 -5.71 -2.64
N THR A 183 10.82 -6.95 -2.36
CA THR A 183 11.43 -7.75 -1.31
C THR A 183 12.52 -8.63 -1.90
N ALA A 184 13.78 -8.29 -1.61
CA ALA A 184 14.95 -9.01 -2.13
C ALA A 184 14.93 -10.50 -1.73
N THR A 185 14.55 -10.79 -0.48
CA THR A 185 14.36 -12.16 -0.01
C THR A 185 13.10 -12.75 -0.63
N GLY A 186 13.26 -13.67 -1.57
CA GLY A 186 12.17 -14.27 -2.34
C GLY A 186 11.88 -13.59 -3.68
N ASN A 187 12.56 -12.46 -3.96
CA ASN A 187 12.47 -11.72 -5.22
C ASN A 187 11.01 -11.41 -5.62
N ILE A 188 10.25 -10.84 -4.67
CA ILE A 188 8.83 -10.52 -4.85
C ILE A 188 8.66 -9.01 -4.98
N THR A 189 8.00 -8.59 -6.05
CA THR A 189 7.55 -7.22 -6.25
C THR A 189 6.04 -7.15 -6.01
N THR A 190 5.60 -6.19 -5.20
CA THR A 190 4.18 -5.81 -5.06
C THR A 190 4.01 -4.43 -5.66
N ASP A 191 3.15 -4.31 -6.67
CA ASP A 191 2.86 -3.04 -7.31
C ASP A 191 1.66 -2.36 -6.65
N TYR A 192 1.64 -1.04 -6.72
CA TYR A 192 0.59 -0.18 -6.22
C TYR A 192 0.14 0.74 -7.33
N LEU A 193 -1.12 0.65 -7.73
CA LEU A 193 -1.66 1.46 -8.81
C LEU A 193 -2.70 2.44 -8.26
N TYR A 194 -2.61 3.70 -8.71
CA TYR A 194 -3.55 4.76 -8.39
C TYR A 194 -4.12 5.32 -9.69
N ALA A 195 -5.43 5.14 -9.88
CA ALA A 195 -6.17 5.69 -11.01
C ALA A 195 -7.00 6.88 -10.53
N PHE A 196 -6.99 8.00 -11.24
CA PHE A 196 -7.79 9.15 -10.83
C PHE A 196 -8.35 9.98 -11.98
N CYS A 197 -9.37 10.74 -11.63
CA CYS A 197 -9.95 11.80 -12.43
C CYS A 197 -9.85 13.13 -11.67
N ASP A 198 -9.77 14.22 -12.42
CA ASP A 198 -10.08 15.57 -11.96
C ASP A 198 -11.26 16.13 -12.79
N ASP A 199 -11.60 17.40 -12.57
CA ASP A 199 -12.74 18.07 -13.22
C ASP A 199 -12.65 18.13 -14.76
N THR A 200 -11.49 17.82 -15.35
CA THR A 200 -11.29 17.81 -16.81
C THR A 200 -11.59 16.45 -17.45
N HIS A 201 -11.74 15.39 -16.65
CA HIS A 201 -11.92 14.03 -17.13
C HIS A 201 -13.41 13.68 -17.23
N THR A 202 -13.88 13.40 -18.45
CA THR A 202 -15.28 13.05 -18.74
C THR A 202 -15.49 11.54 -18.94
N VAL A 203 -14.40 10.78 -19.09
CA VAL A 203 -14.41 9.31 -19.14
C VAL A 203 -13.86 8.79 -17.82
N ARG A 204 -14.49 7.74 -17.28
CA ARG A 204 -14.07 7.09 -16.03
C ARG A 204 -13.49 5.69 -16.23
N ASP A 205 -13.69 5.11 -17.40
CA ASP A 205 -13.14 3.80 -17.75
C ASP A 205 -11.62 3.89 -17.90
N PHE A 206 -10.91 2.94 -17.31
CA PHE A 206 -9.50 2.77 -17.53
C PHE A 206 -9.15 1.29 -17.68
N SER A 207 -7.98 1.04 -18.25
CA SER A 207 -7.42 -0.30 -18.36
C SER A 207 -5.91 -0.28 -18.30
N PHE A 208 -5.33 -1.38 -17.83
CA PHE A 208 -3.89 -1.61 -17.88
C PHE A 208 -3.63 -3.11 -17.87
N LYS A 209 -2.50 -3.55 -18.42
CA LYS A 209 -2.01 -4.91 -18.22
C LYS A 209 -0.99 -4.91 -17.08
N PRO A 210 -1.05 -5.85 -16.12
CA PRO A 210 -0.02 -5.98 -15.10
C PRO A 210 1.41 -6.12 -15.67
N THR A 211 1.58 -6.66 -16.88
CA THR A 211 2.89 -6.66 -17.56
C THR A 211 3.46 -5.27 -17.84
N GLU A 212 2.63 -4.22 -17.93
CA GLU A 212 3.10 -2.82 -18.03
C GLU A 212 3.81 -2.35 -16.76
N LEU A 213 3.53 -3.00 -15.62
CA LEU A 213 4.17 -2.75 -14.33
C LEU A 213 5.37 -3.68 -14.08
N GLY A 214 5.67 -4.58 -15.03
CA GLY A 214 6.72 -5.59 -14.90
C GLY A 214 6.26 -6.91 -14.27
N ALA A 215 4.97 -7.07 -13.96
CA ALA A 215 4.46 -8.31 -13.38
C ALA A 215 4.49 -9.48 -14.36
N ILE A 216 4.70 -10.69 -13.84
CA ILE A 216 4.74 -11.95 -14.59
C ILE A 216 3.82 -12.99 -13.95
N GLY A 217 3.36 -13.97 -14.74
CA GLY A 217 2.52 -15.05 -14.24
C GLY A 217 1.11 -14.61 -13.90
N GLU A 218 0.53 -15.17 -12.85
CA GLU A 218 -0.79 -14.80 -12.34
C GLU A 218 -0.65 -13.74 -11.23
N VAL A 219 -1.56 -12.78 -11.18
CA VAL A 219 -1.57 -11.71 -10.18
C VAL A 219 -2.94 -11.58 -9.53
N ALA A 220 -2.95 -11.23 -8.24
CA ALA A 220 -4.12 -10.75 -7.54
C ALA A 220 -4.12 -9.22 -7.53
N ILE A 221 -5.16 -8.62 -8.12
CA ILE A 221 -5.40 -7.17 -8.14
C ILE A 221 -6.46 -6.89 -7.10
N TYR A 222 -6.05 -6.33 -5.96
CA TYR A 222 -6.90 -6.08 -4.79
C TYR A 222 -7.17 -4.60 -4.60
N ASN A 223 -8.44 -4.21 -4.49
CA ASN A 223 -8.85 -2.87 -4.09
C ASN A 223 -9.15 -2.88 -2.59
N PRO A 224 -8.29 -2.30 -1.72
CA PRO A 224 -8.47 -2.34 -0.27
C PRO A 224 -9.61 -1.45 0.23
N ILE A 225 -10.07 -0.48 -0.57
CA ILE A 225 -11.18 0.41 -0.21
C ILE A 225 -12.52 -0.31 -0.45
N ALA A 226 -12.69 -0.87 -1.64
CA ALA A 226 -13.89 -1.63 -2.01
C ALA A 226 -13.89 -3.07 -1.47
N LYS A 227 -12.72 -3.56 -1.00
CA LYS A 227 -12.47 -4.95 -0.58
C LYS A 227 -12.80 -5.97 -1.66
N THR A 228 -12.50 -5.64 -2.91
CA THR A 228 -12.68 -6.53 -4.06
C THR A 228 -11.34 -7.04 -4.56
N VAL A 229 -11.30 -8.26 -5.08
CA VAL A 229 -10.11 -8.84 -5.69
C VAL A 229 -10.46 -9.42 -7.05
N LYS A 230 -9.55 -9.26 -8.00
CA LYS A 230 -9.59 -9.96 -9.28
C LYS A 230 -8.27 -10.67 -9.50
N VAL A 231 -8.34 -11.96 -9.83
CA VAL A 231 -7.16 -12.75 -10.17
C VAL A 231 -7.16 -13.05 -11.65
N GLN A 232 -6.03 -12.80 -12.30
CA GLN A 232 -5.87 -12.97 -13.73
C GLN A 232 -4.39 -13.13 -14.10
N ALA A 233 -4.13 -13.64 -15.32
CA ALA A 233 -2.80 -13.60 -15.88
C ALA A 233 -2.34 -12.14 -16.08
N ALA A 234 -1.05 -11.88 -15.86
CA ALA A 234 -0.45 -10.56 -16.01
C ALA A 234 -0.56 -10.00 -17.43
N THR A 235 -0.73 -10.87 -18.42
CA THR A 235 -0.92 -10.51 -19.85
C THR A 235 -2.35 -10.08 -20.18
N THR A 236 -3.31 -10.38 -19.30
CA THR A 236 -4.71 -9.99 -19.45
C THR A 236 -4.90 -8.54 -19.03
N ALA A 237 -5.65 -7.76 -19.82
CA ALA A 237 -5.99 -6.40 -19.44
C ALA A 237 -6.96 -6.41 -18.25
N PHE A 238 -6.60 -5.68 -17.19
CA PHE A 238 -7.53 -5.28 -16.15
C PHE A 238 -8.31 -4.05 -16.63
N THR A 239 -9.58 -3.98 -16.28
CA THR A 239 -10.49 -2.90 -16.65
C THR A 239 -11.36 -2.55 -15.46
N ASP A 240 -11.53 -1.27 -15.18
CA ASP A 240 -12.42 -0.78 -14.12
C ASP A 240 -12.84 0.67 -14.40
N GLN A 241 -13.70 1.22 -13.56
CA GLN A 241 -14.15 2.61 -13.61
C GLN A 241 -13.69 3.35 -12.35
N VAL A 242 -13.12 4.54 -12.53
CA VAL A 242 -12.78 5.41 -11.39
C VAL A 242 -14.06 5.75 -10.62
N SER A 243 -14.03 5.49 -9.30
CA SER A 243 -15.15 5.70 -8.39
C SER A 243 -15.58 7.17 -8.31
N THR A 244 -16.76 7.41 -7.75
CA THR A 244 -17.30 8.77 -7.52
C THR A 244 -16.43 9.63 -6.61
N ASP A 245 -15.53 9.03 -5.84
CA ASP A 245 -14.53 9.76 -5.02
C ASP A 245 -13.32 10.25 -5.84
N ASN A 246 -13.39 10.10 -7.17
CA ASN A 246 -12.41 10.51 -8.16
C ASN A 246 -11.08 9.73 -8.14
N PHE A 247 -10.98 8.64 -7.37
CA PHE A 247 -9.84 7.74 -7.44
C PHE A 247 -10.20 6.28 -7.17
N ASN A 248 -9.36 5.38 -7.68
CA ASN A 248 -9.26 4.00 -7.24
C ASN A 248 -7.80 3.69 -6.86
N TYR A 249 -7.63 2.76 -5.94
CA TYR A 249 -6.34 2.33 -5.44
C TYR A 249 -6.28 0.80 -5.44
N TYR A 250 -5.19 0.22 -5.93
CA TYR A 250 -4.98 -1.22 -6.00
C TYR A 250 -3.62 -1.65 -5.47
N ILE A 251 -3.62 -2.77 -4.75
CA ILE A 251 -2.44 -3.58 -4.44
C ILE A 251 -2.42 -4.71 -5.45
N ILE A 252 -1.31 -4.89 -6.16
CA ILE A 252 -1.15 -5.89 -7.20
C ILE A 252 -0.02 -6.81 -6.76
N ALA A 253 -0.37 -8.02 -6.34
CA ALA A 253 0.58 -8.99 -5.80
C ALA A 253 0.67 -10.21 -6.72
N PRO A 254 1.88 -10.72 -7.01
CA PRO A 254 2.05 -11.94 -7.77
C PRO A 254 1.53 -13.13 -6.98
N VAL A 255 0.82 -14.05 -7.65
CA VAL A 255 0.53 -15.37 -7.10
C VAL A 255 1.81 -16.19 -7.17
N THR A 256 2.37 -16.48 -6.00
CA THR A 256 3.67 -17.16 -5.88
C THR A 256 3.55 -18.65 -6.16
N SER A 257 4.66 -19.40 -6.14
CA SER A 257 4.65 -20.86 -6.34
C SER A 257 3.83 -21.64 -5.30
N SER A 258 3.52 -21.02 -4.15
CA SER A 258 2.59 -21.60 -3.17
C SER A 258 1.13 -21.49 -3.60
N GLY A 259 0.79 -20.64 -4.58
CA GLY A 259 -0.60 -20.28 -4.89
C GLY A 259 -1.15 -19.15 -4.00
N ILE A 260 -0.29 -18.52 -3.20
CA ILE A 260 -0.65 -17.35 -2.38
C ILE A 260 -0.12 -16.08 -3.04
N ALA A 261 -0.97 -15.06 -3.13
CA ALA A 261 -0.58 -13.68 -3.37
C ALA A 261 -0.64 -12.90 -2.05
N PHE A 262 0.51 -12.44 -1.54
CA PHE A 262 0.57 -11.72 -0.28
C PHE A 262 0.25 -10.23 -0.48
N LEU A 263 -0.77 -9.74 0.23
CA LEU A 263 -1.31 -8.38 0.08
C LEU A 263 -0.77 -7.41 1.13
N GLY A 264 0.00 -7.88 2.13
CA GLY A 264 0.71 -7.06 3.11
C GLY A 264 0.00 -6.88 4.46
N ASP A 265 0.39 -5.84 5.20
CA ASP A 265 -0.25 -5.39 6.45
C ASP A 265 -1.58 -4.68 6.10
N ALA A 266 -2.72 -5.29 6.46
CA ALA A 266 -4.06 -4.94 5.99
C ALA A 266 -4.50 -3.50 6.30
N GLY A 267 -3.84 -2.85 7.25
CA GLY A 267 -4.11 -1.47 7.62
C GLY A 267 -3.17 -0.45 7.00
N LYS A 268 -2.27 -0.81 6.08
CA LYS A 268 -1.28 0.10 5.48
C LYS A 268 -1.56 0.34 4.01
N ILE A 269 -1.22 1.55 3.55
CA ILE A 269 -1.29 1.89 2.13
C ILE A 269 -0.21 1.11 1.38
N ALA A 270 1.08 1.40 1.56
CA ALA A 270 2.17 0.60 0.98
C ALA A 270 2.38 -0.69 1.79
N ALA A 271 1.43 -1.62 1.69
CA ALA A 271 1.24 -2.73 2.63
C ALA A 271 2.42 -3.70 2.79
N THR A 272 3.30 -3.78 1.80
CA THR A 272 4.53 -4.58 1.82
C THR A 272 5.82 -3.75 1.90
N GLY A 273 5.73 -2.48 2.30
CA GLY A 273 6.88 -1.60 2.46
C GLY A 273 7.95 -2.13 3.42
N ALA A 274 9.23 -1.95 3.07
CA ALA A 274 10.38 -2.58 3.72
C ALA A 274 10.59 -2.22 5.20
N LYS A 275 9.91 -1.18 5.72
CA LYS A 275 9.92 -0.85 7.16
C LYS A 275 8.90 -1.64 7.98
N ARG A 276 8.04 -2.41 7.31
CA ARG A 276 7.04 -3.29 7.90
C ARG A 276 7.25 -4.75 7.49
N ILE A 277 7.40 -5.03 6.20
CA ILE A 277 7.60 -6.39 5.68
C ILE A 277 9.06 -6.52 5.23
N LEU A 278 9.82 -7.38 5.91
CA LEU A 278 11.26 -7.55 5.68
C LEU A 278 11.58 -8.65 4.66
N ALA A 279 10.73 -9.67 4.57
CA ALA A 279 10.91 -10.80 3.67
C ALA A 279 9.55 -11.38 3.23
N ILE A 280 9.46 -11.81 1.97
CA ILE A 280 8.33 -12.54 1.39
C ILE A 280 8.95 -13.67 0.56
N GLN A 281 9.04 -14.86 1.14
CA GLN A 281 9.83 -15.95 0.60
C GLN A 281 8.94 -17.15 0.26
N PRO A 282 8.71 -17.41 -1.04
CA PRO A 282 8.09 -18.65 -1.48
C PRO A 282 9.00 -19.84 -1.16
N MET A 283 8.45 -20.85 -0.49
CA MET A 283 9.14 -22.06 -0.04
C MET A 283 8.44 -23.29 -0.64
N GLY A 284 8.44 -23.38 -1.98
CA GLY A 284 7.68 -24.41 -2.68
C GLY A 284 6.17 -24.18 -2.55
N LYS A 285 5.50 -25.02 -1.76
CA LYS A 285 4.06 -24.92 -1.48
C LYS A 285 3.73 -23.97 -0.34
N GLU A 286 4.72 -23.47 0.38
CA GLU A 286 4.51 -22.56 1.51
C GLU A 286 4.94 -21.15 1.15
N LEU A 287 4.43 -20.16 1.87
CA LEU A 287 4.89 -18.77 1.80
C LEU A 287 5.32 -18.32 3.19
N GLN A 288 6.59 -17.97 3.34
CA GLN A 288 7.11 -17.41 4.58
C GLN A 288 7.19 -15.89 4.49
N VAL A 289 6.71 -15.19 5.52
CA VAL A 289 6.75 -13.73 5.61
C VAL A 289 7.41 -13.31 6.91
N THR A 290 8.35 -12.36 6.84
CA THR A 290 8.98 -11.77 8.03
C THR A 290 8.51 -10.33 8.22
N VAL A 291 8.02 -10.04 9.42
CA VAL A 291 7.37 -8.78 9.78
C VAL A 291 8.18 -8.08 10.86
N GLN A 292 8.38 -6.78 10.69
CA GLN A 292 8.94 -5.88 11.69
C GLN A 292 7.82 -5.16 12.44
N PHE A 293 7.88 -5.17 13.77
CA PHE A 293 6.99 -4.45 14.67
C PHE A 293 7.63 -3.16 15.16
N ALA A 294 6.81 -2.14 15.40
CA ALA A 294 7.24 -0.92 16.08
C ALA A 294 7.24 -1.11 17.62
N PRO A 295 7.99 -0.28 18.36
CA PRO A 295 7.80 -0.14 19.80
C PRO A 295 6.33 0.17 20.13
N GLY A 296 5.75 -0.54 21.12
CA GLY A 296 4.35 -0.38 21.54
C GLY A 296 3.29 -1.05 20.63
N GLU A 297 3.69 -1.76 19.58
CA GLU A 297 2.79 -2.67 18.85
C GLU A 297 2.69 -4.02 19.54
N SER A 298 1.46 -4.51 19.72
CA SER A 298 1.16 -5.83 20.26
C SER A 298 0.90 -6.87 19.17
N SER A 299 0.35 -6.42 18.03
CA SER A 299 0.00 -7.28 16.91
C SER A 299 -0.16 -6.46 15.62
N VAL A 300 -0.14 -7.16 14.49
CA VAL A 300 -0.53 -6.64 13.17
C VAL A 300 -1.50 -7.61 12.51
N VAL A 301 -2.23 -7.15 11.48
CA VAL A 301 -3.09 -8.02 10.68
C VAL A 301 -2.47 -8.16 9.30
N LEU A 302 -2.05 -9.37 8.97
CA LEU A 302 -1.55 -9.70 7.64
C LEU A 302 -2.69 -10.17 6.77
N GLN A 303 -2.62 -9.88 5.47
CA GLN A 303 -3.61 -10.31 4.50
C GLN A 303 -2.98 -10.87 3.23
N GLY A 304 -3.72 -11.76 2.57
CA GLY A 304 -3.35 -12.34 1.29
C GLY A 304 -4.56 -12.89 0.56
N TYR A 305 -4.34 -13.30 -0.69
CA TYR A 305 -5.30 -14.05 -1.48
C TYR A 305 -4.79 -15.48 -1.67
N CYS A 306 -5.68 -16.46 -1.57
CA CYS A 306 -5.42 -17.83 -1.98
C CYS A 306 -6.75 -18.50 -2.38
N PRO A 307 -6.85 -19.17 -3.54
CA PRO A 307 -8.10 -19.84 -3.92
C PRO A 307 -8.40 -21.07 -3.04
N GLN A 308 -7.44 -21.53 -2.26
CA GLN A 308 -7.58 -22.62 -1.30
C GLN A 308 -7.65 -22.08 0.12
N PHE A 309 -8.12 -22.89 1.07
CA PHE A 309 -7.97 -22.58 2.48
C PHE A 309 -6.49 -22.41 2.81
N VAL A 310 -6.18 -21.56 3.78
CA VAL A 310 -4.81 -21.31 4.21
C VAL A 310 -4.72 -21.65 5.69
N ARG A 311 -3.67 -22.35 6.08
CA ARG A 311 -3.24 -22.49 7.46
C ARG A 311 -2.03 -21.59 7.71
N ALA A 312 -1.92 -21.06 8.91
CA ALA A 312 -0.72 -20.40 9.39
C ALA A 312 -0.12 -21.19 10.57
N ASP A 313 1.21 -21.12 10.72
CA ASP A 313 1.90 -21.65 11.91
C ASP A 313 1.71 -20.75 13.15
N LYS A 314 1.23 -19.51 12.94
CA LYS A 314 0.97 -18.51 13.99
C LYS A 314 -0.32 -17.75 13.70
N GLY A 315 -1.16 -17.62 14.72
CA GLY A 315 -2.45 -16.95 14.64
C GLY A 315 -3.51 -17.77 13.88
N ASP A 316 -4.76 -17.37 14.05
CA ASP A 316 -5.89 -18.01 13.36
C ASP A 316 -6.16 -17.33 12.01
N VAL A 317 -6.38 -18.13 10.98
CA VAL A 317 -6.70 -17.66 9.63
C VAL A 317 -8.20 -17.44 9.51
N GLN A 318 -8.58 -16.22 9.14
CA GLN A 318 -9.94 -15.89 8.72
C GLN A 318 -9.96 -15.72 7.22
N MET A 319 -10.88 -16.38 6.54
CA MET A 319 -10.99 -16.32 5.08
C MET A 319 -12.37 -15.82 4.68
N ASP A 320 -12.40 -14.84 3.77
CA ASP A 320 -13.64 -14.37 3.16
C ASP A 320 -14.02 -15.32 2.02
N ALA A 321 -15.19 -15.95 2.13
CA ALA A 321 -15.63 -16.99 1.18
C ALA A 321 -15.95 -16.44 -0.22
N ALA A 322 -16.27 -15.15 -0.36
CA ALA A 322 -16.63 -14.56 -1.65
C ALA A 322 -15.41 -14.10 -2.44
N THR A 323 -14.38 -13.62 -1.74
CA THR A 323 -13.19 -13.02 -2.34
C THR A 323 -11.97 -13.92 -2.25
N HIS A 324 -11.99 -14.93 -1.38
CA HIS A 324 -10.83 -15.75 -1.02
C HIS A 324 -9.64 -14.95 -0.45
N VAL A 325 -9.90 -13.74 0.02
CA VAL A 325 -8.94 -12.97 0.80
C VAL A 325 -8.91 -13.55 2.21
N PHE A 326 -7.74 -13.91 2.69
CA PHE A 326 -7.52 -14.33 4.06
C PHE A 326 -6.82 -13.23 4.86
N SER A 327 -7.00 -13.29 6.18
CA SER A 327 -6.31 -12.45 7.15
C SER A 327 -5.88 -13.25 8.37
N VAL A 328 -4.77 -12.84 8.98
CA VAL A 328 -4.24 -13.43 10.22
C VAL A 328 -3.76 -12.31 11.12
N GLN A 329 -4.21 -12.32 12.38
CA GLN A 329 -3.57 -11.51 13.41
C GLN A 329 -2.26 -12.18 13.84
N LEU A 330 -1.15 -11.50 13.61
CA LEU A 330 0.17 -11.93 14.05
C LEU A 330 0.58 -11.10 15.28
N ASP A 331 0.68 -11.77 16.42
CA ASP A 331 1.13 -11.15 17.66
C ASP A 331 2.65 -10.93 17.66
N LYS A 332 3.07 -9.84 18.30
CA LYS A 332 4.48 -9.51 18.48
C LYS A 332 5.10 -10.48 19.50
N PRO A 333 6.25 -11.12 19.19
CA PRO A 333 6.98 -11.93 20.15
C PRO A 333 7.46 -11.10 21.35
N THR A 334 7.62 -11.72 22.52
CA THR A 334 8.09 -11.03 23.73
C THR A 334 9.55 -10.58 23.63
N ASP A 335 10.38 -11.38 22.95
CA ASP A 335 11.83 -11.25 22.98
C ASP A 335 12.42 -10.69 21.68
N SER A 336 11.55 -10.25 20.75
CA SER A 336 11.93 -9.78 19.43
C SER A 336 10.97 -8.70 18.92
N ASP A 337 11.47 -7.79 18.10
CA ASP A 337 10.67 -6.86 17.32
C ASP A 337 10.36 -7.38 15.91
N GLN A 338 10.75 -8.62 15.61
CA GLN A 338 10.46 -9.31 14.37
C GLN A 338 9.76 -10.64 14.61
N ALA A 339 8.83 -10.99 13.72
CA ALA A 339 8.22 -12.31 13.66
C ALA A 339 8.17 -12.83 12.24
N THR A 340 8.45 -14.12 12.08
CA THR A 340 8.28 -14.85 10.84
C THR A 340 7.06 -15.75 10.95
N ILE A 341 6.19 -15.75 9.94
CA ILE A 341 4.99 -16.57 9.82
C ILE A 341 5.06 -17.36 8.52
N THR A 342 4.59 -18.60 8.52
CA THR A 342 4.52 -19.47 7.36
C THR A 342 3.06 -19.78 7.05
N PHE A 343 2.66 -19.50 5.81
CA PHE A 343 1.35 -19.83 5.28
C PHE A 343 1.42 -21.08 4.40
N THR A 344 0.50 -22.01 4.61
CA THR A 344 0.40 -23.27 3.87
C THR A 344 -1.01 -23.42 3.32
N PRO A 345 -1.21 -23.38 1.99
CA PRO A 345 -2.49 -23.72 1.36
C PRO A 345 -2.89 -25.17 1.67
N THR A 346 -4.17 -25.37 1.92
CA THR A 346 -4.78 -26.65 2.26
C THR A 346 -6.13 -26.81 1.56
N LYS A 347 -6.50 -28.05 1.27
CA LYS A 347 -7.81 -28.38 0.68
C LYS A 347 -8.93 -28.47 1.72
N VAL A 348 -8.59 -28.45 3.01
CA VAL A 348 -9.54 -28.64 4.12
C VAL A 348 -9.41 -27.44 5.05
N ALA A 349 -10.53 -26.83 5.42
CA ALA A 349 -10.57 -25.79 6.43
C ALA A 349 -10.19 -26.37 7.80
N ASP A 350 -9.39 -25.63 8.59
CA ASP A 350 -9.17 -25.98 9.99
C ASP A 350 -10.46 -25.70 10.77
N VAL A 351 -11.15 -26.78 11.16
CA VAL A 351 -12.34 -26.68 12.01
C VAL A 351 -11.90 -26.78 13.47
N THR A 352 -12.10 -25.71 14.25
CA THR A 352 -11.85 -25.75 15.70
C THR A 352 -12.69 -26.87 16.32
N PRO A 353 -12.09 -27.80 17.10
CA PRO A 353 -12.83 -28.86 17.77
C PRO A 353 -14.02 -28.29 18.58
N GLY A 354 -15.24 -28.74 18.26
CA GLY A 354 -16.48 -28.26 18.89
C GLY A 354 -17.36 -27.32 18.04
N SER A 355 -16.92 -26.95 16.82
CA SER A 355 -17.65 -26.03 15.93
C SER A 355 -18.76 -26.68 15.09
N PHE A 356 -19.06 -27.95 15.31
CA PHE A 356 -20.15 -28.63 14.62
C PHE A 356 -21.50 -28.24 15.23
N ALA A 357 -22.33 -27.51 14.48
CA ALA A 357 -23.75 -27.41 14.74
C ALA A 357 -24.48 -28.37 13.78
N THR A 358 -24.88 -29.53 14.27
CA THR A 358 -25.72 -30.44 13.49
C THR A 358 -27.19 -30.04 13.68
N THR A 359 -27.87 -29.62 12.62
CA THR A 359 -29.32 -29.40 12.65
C THR A 359 -30.02 -30.73 12.40
N TRP A 360 -30.35 -31.47 13.45
CA TRP A 360 -31.14 -32.69 13.31
C TRP A 360 -32.61 -32.35 13.10
N LYS A 361 -33.22 -32.94 12.06
CA LYS A 361 -34.67 -33.02 11.90
C LYS A 361 -35.21 -34.29 12.56
N THR A 362 -34.83 -34.49 13.80
CA THR A 362 -35.51 -35.37 14.74
C THR A 362 -35.61 -34.60 16.04
N ASP A 363 -36.60 -34.96 16.83
CA ASP A 363 -37.13 -34.47 18.10
C ASP A 363 -36.10 -34.25 19.25
N ASN A 364 -34.81 -34.10 18.95
CA ASN A 364 -33.75 -33.78 19.89
C ASN A 364 -32.96 -32.54 19.44
N ALA A 365 -33.20 -31.42 20.11
CA ALA A 365 -32.49 -30.17 19.88
C ALA A 365 -31.11 -30.16 20.58
N GLY A 366 -30.06 -29.82 19.83
CA GLY A 366 -28.88 -29.11 20.33
C GLY A 366 -27.85 -29.87 21.17
N GLY A 367 -27.09 -30.80 20.57
CA GLY A 367 -25.89 -31.38 21.19
C GLY A 367 -24.58 -30.90 20.54
N THR A 368 -23.56 -30.59 21.35
CA THR A 368 -22.19 -30.17 20.94
C THR A 368 -21.15 -31.28 21.15
N ALA A 369 -21.54 -32.55 21.02
CA ALA A 369 -20.69 -33.68 21.38
C ALA A 369 -19.55 -33.95 20.37
N THR A 370 -18.34 -34.20 20.87
CA THR A 370 -17.16 -34.65 20.08
C THR A 370 -17.23 -36.13 19.67
N ASN A 371 -18.11 -36.91 20.30
CA ASN A 371 -18.42 -38.29 19.95
C ASN A 371 -19.92 -38.43 19.71
N ILE A 372 -20.30 -38.78 18.48
CA ILE A 372 -21.69 -39.01 18.11
C ILE A 372 -21.95 -40.52 18.17
N GLN A 373 -22.79 -40.96 19.09
CA GLN A 373 -23.24 -42.36 19.18
C GLN A 373 -24.61 -42.53 18.55
N PHE A 374 -24.69 -43.41 17.56
CA PHE A 374 -25.94 -43.79 16.89
C PHE A 374 -26.53 -45.02 17.61
N LYS A 375 -27.66 -44.85 18.32
CA LYS A 375 -28.46 -46.01 18.76
C LYS A 375 -29.40 -46.39 17.62
N ALA A 376 -29.12 -47.50 16.94
CA ALA A 376 -29.96 -48.00 15.88
C ALA A 376 -30.28 -49.48 16.09
N THR A 377 -31.51 -49.88 15.78
CA THR A 377 -31.94 -51.28 15.71
C THR A 377 -32.20 -51.63 14.25
N GLY A 378 -31.38 -52.51 13.66
CA GLY A 378 -31.42 -52.89 12.24
C GLY A 378 -30.03 -53.10 11.66
N SER A 379 -29.95 -53.30 10.33
CA SER A 379 -28.71 -53.46 9.56
C SER A 379 -28.76 -52.57 8.31
N ASN A 380 -27.59 -52.11 7.82
CA ASN A 380 -27.37 -51.22 6.66
C ASN A 380 -27.78 -49.75 6.89
N PHE A 381 -26.93 -48.98 7.57
CA PHE A 381 -27.14 -47.54 7.76
C PHE A 381 -26.21 -46.75 6.83
N SER A 382 -26.76 -45.74 6.15
CA SER A 382 -25.97 -44.73 5.45
C SER A 382 -25.95 -43.46 6.29
N ILE A 383 -24.76 -43.05 6.74
CA ILE A 383 -24.58 -41.75 7.40
C ILE A 383 -24.25 -40.74 6.32
N HIS A 384 -25.13 -39.75 6.13
CA HIS A 384 -24.89 -38.62 5.26
C HIS A 384 -24.54 -37.40 6.13
N TRP A 385 -23.44 -36.74 5.79
CA TRP A 385 -23.16 -35.41 6.30
C TRP A 385 -22.98 -34.46 5.12
N GLU A 386 -23.39 -33.21 5.34
CA GLU A 386 -23.32 -32.11 4.39
C GLU A 386 -22.71 -30.92 5.14
N ASP A 387 -21.76 -30.25 4.51
CA ASP A 387 -21.23 -28.99 5.03
C ASP A 387 -22.28 -27.88 4.82
N LEU A 388 -22.68 -27.21 5.90
CA LEU A 388 -23.68 -26.14 5.86
C LEU A 388 -23.22 -24.93 5.03
N PHE A 389 -21.92 -24.79 4.77
CA PHE A 389 -21.33 -23.68 4.02
C PHE A 389 -20.83 -24.07 2.62
N ASP A 390 -20.77 -25.37 2.32
CA ASP A 390 -20.52 -25.92 0.99
C ASP A 390 -21.35 -27.20 0.75
N PRO A 391 -22.60 -27.07 0.27
CA PRO A 391 -23.50 -28.18 -0.02
C PRO A 391 -22.95 -29.20 -1.04
N SER A 392 -21.89 -28.85 -1.78
CA SER A 392 -21.24 -29.76 -2.73
C SER A 392 -20.23 -30.72 -2.06
N SER A 393 -19.81 -30.40 -0.84
CA SER A 393 -19.00 -31.26 0.03
C SER A 393 -19.91 -32.20 0.83
N THR A 394 -20.16 -33.37 0.24
CA THR A 394 -20.92 -34.44 0.89
C THR A 394 -20.05 -35.68 1.05
N GLY A 395 -20.26 -36.41 2.14
CA GLY A 395 -19.53 -37.64 2.42
C GLY A 395 -20.29 -38.60 3.33
N GLY A 396 -19.90 -39.87 3.30
CA GLY A 396 -20.46 -40.90 4.17
C GLY A 396 -19.81 -42.26 3.95
N PRO A 397 -19.29 -42.94 4.98
CA PRO A 397 -19.00 -44.36 4.87
C PRO A 397 -20.32 -45.14 4.83
N GLN A 398 -20.39 -46.17 3.98
CA GLN A 398 -21.37 -47.24 4.19
C GLN A 398 -20.83 -48.14 5.30
N VAL A 399 -21.60 -48.31 6.38
CA VAL A 399 -21.22 -49.15 7.54
C VAL A 399 -22.21 -50.28 7.72
#